data_AF-A0AAW2L7E8-F1
#
_entry.id   AF-A0AAW2L7E8-F1
#
_cell.length_a   1.000
_cell.length_b   1.000
_cell.length_c   1.000
_cell.angle_alpha   90.00
_cell.angle_beta   90.00
_cell.angle_gamma   90.00
#
_symmetry.space_group_name_H-M   'P 1'
#
loop_
_entity.id
_entity.type
_entity.pdbx_description
1 polymer ?
#
loop_
_entity_poly.entity_id
_entity_poly.type
_entity_poly.pdbx_seq_one_letter_code
_entity_poly.pdbx_strand_id
1 'polypeptide(L)'
;MKAAFNQFGNVVGVQFIPNYLEPKNMPQAALVEMENPKQAREIIMEMGQYPFMISGMPRPVRAHAAKLEMFDERPRKPGRRTVCRWVDSKDPDFDVAKKIEHLVRKHAAETSIVLEQQLAEEEKLADQQSEMLKAHYRKYELLDSVLDDGTAKRLARHYNMPISDV
;
A
#
# COMPACT_ATOMS: atom_id res chain seq x y z
N MET A 1 0.22 -13.51 1.04
CA MET A 1 1.07 -12.81 0.05
C MET A 1 1.45 -13.72 -1.11
N LYS A 2 2.14 -14.85 -0.91
CA LYS A 2 2.46 -15.81 -2.00
C LYS A 2 1.25 -16.19 -2.86
N ALA A 3 0.15 -16.61 -2.23
CA ALA A 3 -1.09 -16.95 -2.94
C ALA A 3 -1.69 -15.78 -3.75
N ALA A 4 -1.56 -14.54 -3.27
CA ALA A 4 -2.09 -13.36 -3.94
C ALA A 4 -1.29 -13.02 -5.21
N PHE A 5 0.04 -13.18 -5.17
CA PHE A 5 0.89 -12.93 -6.34
C PHE A 5 0.97 -14.12 -7.31
N ASN A 6 0.59 -15.32 -6.87
CA ASN A 6 0.56 -16.51 -7.73
C ASN A 6 -0.40 -16.40 -8.93
N GLN A 7 -1.38 -15.48 -8.87
CA GLN A 7 -2.29 -15.23 -10.00
C GLN A 7 -1.59 -14.54 -11.18
N PHE A 8 -0.44 -13.88 -10.95
CA PHE A 8 0.34 -13.18 -11.97
C PHE A 8 1.54 -14.00 -12.46
N GLY A 9 1.84 -15.13 -11.83
CA GLY A 9 3.00 -15.97 -12.17
C GLY A 9 3.47 -16.80 -10.98
N ASN A 10 4.49 -17.63 -11.18
CA ASN A 10 5.02 -18.46 -10.13
C ASN A 10 5.93 -17.64 -9.18
N VAL A 11 5.56 -17.60 -7.89
CA VAL A 11 6.32 -16.90 -6.86
C VAL A 11 7.32 -17.85 -6.20
N VAL A 12 8.61 -17.53 -6.34
CA VAL A 12 9.73 -18.28 -5.76
C VAL A 12 9.78 -18.03 -4.26
N GLY A 13 9.88 -16.76 -3.87
CA GLY A 13 10.11 -16.33 -2.50
C GLY A 13 9.36 -15.06 -2.14
N VAL A 14 9.07 -14.90 -0.85
CA VAL A 14 8.52 -13.67 -0.28
C VAL A 14 9.27 -13.37 1.02
N GLN A 15 9.78 -12.15 1.14
CA GLN A 15 10.51 -11.69 2.32
C GLN A 15 9.96 -10.33 2.76
N PHE A 16 9.58 -10.20 4.02
CA PHE A 16 9.17 -8.90 4.57
C PHE A 16 10.41 -8.06 4.92
N ILE A 17 10.37 -6.77 4.60
CA ILE A 17 11.46 -5.84 4.91
C ILE A 17 11.23 -5.33 6.34
N PRO A 18 12.12 -5.64 7.30
CA PRO A 18 11.99 -5.16 8.67
C PRO A 18 12.32 -3.66 8.75
N ASN A 19 11.53 -2.91 9.53
CA ASN A 19 11.86 -1.54 9.91
C ASN A 19 12.47 -1.54 11.32
N TYR A 20 13.79 -1.37 11.40
CA TYR A 20 14.53 -1.38 12.66
C TYR A 20 14.60 -0.01 13.37
N LEU A 21 14.17 1.06 12.70
CA LEU A 21 14.34 2.43 13.19
C LEU A 21 13.07 3.01 13.80
N GLU A 22 11.89 2.45 13.48
CA GLU A 22 10.61 2.94 13.98
C GLU A 22 10.02 2.00 15.04
N PRO A 23 9.37 2.54 16.10
CA PRO A 23 8.76 1.75 17.16
C PRO A 23 7.49 0.99 16.71
N LYS A 24 6.94 1.30 15.52
CA LYS A 24 5.77 0.62 14.97
C LYS A 24 6.23 -0.57 14.13
N ASN A 25 6.00 -1.77 14.67
CA ASN A 25 6.37 -3.07 14.11
C ASN A 25 5.57 -3.48 12.84
N MET A 26 5.15 -2.51 12.01
CA MET A 26 4.39 -2.77 10.80
C MET A 26 5.35 -2.91 9.60
N PRO A 27 5.52 -4.10 9.01
CA PRO A 27 6.27 -4.24 7.78
C PRO A 27 5.49 -3.53 6.67
N GLN A 28 5.97 -2.36 6.25
CA GLN A 28 5.35 -1.57 5.19
C GLN A 28 5.65 -2.13 3.78
N ALA A 29 6.66 -2.99 3.66
CA ALA A 29 7.12 -3.50 2.38
C ALA A 29 7.51 -4.97 2.44
N ALA A 30 7.40 -5.64 1.30
CA ALA A 30 7.88 -6.99 1.08
C ALA A 30 8.58 -7.09 -0.27
N LEU A 31 9.65 -7.88 -0.30
CA LEU A 31 10.27 -8.38 -1.51
C LEU A 31 9.51 -9.62 -1.98
N VAL A 32 9.09 -9.60 -3.24
CA VAL A 32 8.44 -10.73 -3.90
C VAL A 32 9.32 -11.14 -5.07
N GLU A 33 9.81 -12.37 -5.04
CA GLU A 33 10.64 -12.94 -6.09
C GLU A 33 9.78 -13.78 -7.03
N MET A 34 9.78 -13.40 -8.31
CA MET A 34 9.10 -14.11 -9.39
C MET A 34 10.07 -15.02 -10.11
N GLU A 35 9.59 -16.13 -10.67
CA GLU A 35 10.41 -17.07 -11.44
C GLU A 35 11.03 -16.41 -12.69
N ASN A 36 10.28 -15.54 -13.35
CA ASN A 36 10.71 -14.88 -14.58
C ASN A 36 10.79 -13.35 -14.44
N PRO A 37 11.83 -12.70 -15.02
CA PRO A 37 11.96 -11.24 -14.97
C PRO A 37 10.85 -10.52 -15.77
N LYS A 38 10.26 -11.18 -16.77
CA LYS A 38 9.12 -10.64 -17.52
C LYS A 38 7.88 -10.52 -16.64
N GLN A 39 7.56 -11.57 -15.88
CA GLN A 39 6.43 -11.59 -14.94
C GLN A 39 6.57 -10.48 -13.89
N ALA A 40 7.78 -10.28 -13.35
CA ALA A 40 8.03 -9.20 -12.39
C ALA A 40 7.75 -7.80 -12.98
N ARG A 41 8.08 -7.56 -14.25
CA ARG A 41 7.82 -6.27 -14.93
C ARG A 41 6.34 -6.07 -15.23
N GLU A 42 5.65 -7.13 -15.66
CA GLU A 42 4.21 -7.11 -15.94
C GLU A 42 3.43 -6.76 -14.66
N ILE A 43 3.77 -7.37 -13.53
CA ILE A 43 3.17 -7.06 -12.22
C ILE A 43 3.33 -5.58 -11.87
N ILE A 44 4.53 -5.02 -12.06
CA ILE A 44 4.77 -3.60 -11.76
C ILE A 44 3.91 -2.70 -12.64
N MET A 45 3.78 -3.04 -13.93
CA MET A 45 2.94 -2.30 -14.87
C MET A 45 1.45 -2.41 -14.49
N GLU A 46 0.97 -3.62 -14.23
CA GLU A 46 -0.43 -3.90 -13.95
C GLU A 46 -0.89 -3.23 -12.65
N MET A 47 -0.10 -3.32 -11.58
CA MET A 47 -0.39 -2.63 -10.31
C MET A 47 -0.26 -1.10 -10.40
N GLY A 48 0.44 -0.59 -11.42
CA GLY A 48 0.47 0.84 -11.74
C GLY A 48 -0.79 1.33 -12.46
N GLN A 49 -1.51 0.44 -13.16
CA GLN A 49 -2.70 0.75 -13.93
C GLN A 49 -4.00 0.39 -13.20
N TYR A 50 -4.00 -0.71 -12.45
CA TYR A 50 -5.17 -1.26 -11.79
C TYR A 50 -4.92 -1.47 -10.29
N PRO A 51 -5.90 -1.13 -9.43
CA PRO A 51 -5.76 -1.32 -8.00
C PRO A 51 -5.77 -2.81 -7.66
N PHE A 52 -4.67 -3.30 -7.09
CA PHE A 52 -4.57 -4.67 -6.60
C PHE A 52 -4.68 -4.72 -5.08
N MET A 53 -5.74 -5.35 -4.56
CA MET A 53 -6.02 -5.39 -3.12
C MET A 53 -5.60 -6.75 -2.53
N ILE A 54 -4.96 -6.71 -1.36
CA ILE A 54 -4.60 -7.91 -0.60
C ILE A 54 -5.30 -7.83 0.77
N SER A 55 -5.95 -8.92 1.18
CA SER A 55 -6.56 -9.07 2.53
C SER A 55 -7.83 -8.27 2.82
N GLY A 56 -8.78 -8.20 1.89
CA GLY A 56 -10.18 -7.84 2.14
C GLY A 56 -10.48 -6.36 2.46
N MET A 57 -9.52 -5.62 3.02
CA MET A 57 -9.60 -4.16 3.10
C MET A 57 -9.18 -3.56 1.74
N PRO A 58 -9.88 -2.53 1.23
CA PRO A 58 -9.62 -1.97 -0.09
C PRO A 58 -8.39 -1.04 -0.10
N ARG A 59 -7.24 -1.54 0.36
CA ARG A 59 -5.95 -0.85 0.34
C ARG A 59 -5.13 -1.40 -0.84
N PRO A 60 -5.02 -0.66 -1.96
CA PRO A 60 -4.29 -1.13 -3.12
C PRO A 60 -2.78 -1.18 -2.83
N VAL A 61 -2.17 -2.28 -3.22
CA VAL A 61 -0.73 -2.50 -3.14
C VAL A 61 -0.05 -1.78 -4.29
N ARG A 62 1.12 -1.19 -4.01
CA ARG A 62 2.00 -0.59 -5.02
C ARG A 62 3.22 -1.47 -5.20
N ALA A 63 3.57 -1.75 -6.46
CA ALA A 63 4.76 -2.52 -6.80
C ALA A 63 5.86 -1.63 -7.37
N HIS A 64 7.09 -1.90 -6.97
CA HIS A 64 8.29 -1.24 -7.48
C HIS A 64 9.37 -2.28 -7.76
N ALA A 65 10.26 -1.99 -8.72
CA ALA A 65 11.41 -2.84 -8.97
C ALA A 65 12.32 -2.89 -7.73
N ALA A 66 12.73 -4.09 -7.34
CA ALA A 66 13.61 -4.29 -6.19
C ALA A 66 14.95 -3.57 -6.42
N LYS A 67 15.41 -2.84 -5.39
CA LYS A 67 16.72 -2.19 -5.40
C LYS A 67 17.71 -3.05 -4.64
N LEU A 68 19.00 -2.97 -5.01
CA LEU A 68 20.10 -3.62 -4.27
C LEU A 68 20.10 -3.25 -2.78
N GLU A 69 19.59 -2.06 -2.45
CA GLU A 69 19.45 -1.58 -1.08
C GLU A 69 18.26 -2.19 -0.31
N MET A 70 17.54 -3.15 -0.86
CA MET A 70 16.44 -3.81 -0.15
C MET A 70 16.82 -5.20 0.36
N PHE A 71 17.93 -5.76 -0.14
CA PHE A 71 18.40 -7.09 0.24
C PHE A 71 19.31 -7.03 1.46
N ASP A 72 19.24 -8.07 2.30
CA ASP A 72 20.08 -8.22 3.50
C ASP A 72 21.53 -8.58 3.16
N GLU A 73 21.73 -9.39 2.12
CA GLU A 73 23.04 -9.73 1.60
C GLU A 73 23.66 -8.56 0.83
N ARG A 74 24.16 -7.58 1.59
CA ARG A 74 24.99 -6.52 1.03
C ARG A 74 26.45 -6.81 1.36
N PRO A 75 27.21 -7.44 0.43
CA PRO A 75 28.65 -7.43 0.56
C PRO A 75 29.10 -5.96 0.61
N ARG A 76 29.93 -5.64 1.60
CA ARG A 76 30.53 -4.31 1.75
C ARG A 76 31.15 -3.93 0.41
N LYS A 77 30.79 -2.77 -0.16
CA LYS A 77 31.40 -2.30 -1.42
C LYS A 77 32.93 -2.42 -1.29
N PRO A 78 33.60 -3.19 -2.16
CA PRO A 78 35.04 -3.42 -2.03
C PRO A 78 35.77 -2.08 -2.05
N GLY A 79 36.70 -1.87 -1.12
CA GLY A 79 37.45 -0.62 -0.97
C GLY A 79 36.79 0.49 -0.15
N ARG A 80 35.51 0.38 0.26
CA ARG A 80 34.87 1.42 1.08
C ARG A 80 35.14 1.22 2.58
N ARG A 81 36.06 2.02 3.13
CA ARG A 81 36.27 2.12 4.59
C ARG A 81 35.34 3.17 5.18
N THR A 82 34.21 2.74 5.74
CA THR A 82 33.40 3.59 6.64
C THR A 82 34.24 3.93 7.88
N VAL A 83 34.47 5.22 8.11
CA VAL A 83 35.12 5.73 9.32
C VAL A 83 34.08 6.57 10.05
N CYS A 84 33.82 6.22 11.30
CA CYS A 84 32.98 7.03 12.18
C CYS A 84 33.92 7.93 13.00
N ARG A 85 33.67 9.23 12.98
CA ARG A 85 34.42 10.22 13.77
C ARG A 85 33.44 11.17 14.42
N TRP A 86 33.63 11.45 15.70
CA TRP A 86 32.93 12.52 16.40
C TRP A 86 33.55 13.86 16.01
N VAL A 87 32.72 14.85 15.72
CA VAL A 87 33.16 16.18 15.28
C VAL A 87 33.10 17.12 16.47
N ASP A 88 34.26 17.58 16.93
CA ASP A 88 34.38 18.54 18.03
C ASP A 88 34.23 19.98 17.54
N SER A 89 33.91 20.91 18.45
CA SER A 89 33.73 22.34 18.13
C SER A 89 34.96 23.04 17.54
N LYS A 90 36.14 22.42 17.63
CA LYS A 90 37.40 22.93 17.08
C LYS A 90 37.67 22.42 15.66
N ASP A 91 36.87 21.49 15.18
CA ASP A 91 37.04 20.88 13.87
C ASP A 91 36.54 21.81 12.76
N PRO A 92 37.26 21.94 11.63
CA PRO A 92 36.84 22.80 10.52
C PRO A 92 35.46 22.42 9.96
N ASP A 93 35.06 21.15 10.08
CA ASP A 93 33.78 20.67 9.55
C ASP A 93 32.63 20.81 10.57
N PHE A 94 32.87 21.33 11.77
CA PHE A 94 31.87 21.42 12.83
C PHE A 94 30.64 22.24 12.42
N ASP A 95 30.85 23.38 11.77
CA ASP A 95 29.74 24.23 11.30
C ASP A 95 28.90 23.54 10.22
N VAL A 96 29.53 22.73 9.37
CA VAL A 96 28.85 21.95 8.34
C VAL A 96 28.03 20.83 9.00
N ALA A 97 28.62 20.09 9.94
CA ALA A 97 27.95 19.05 10.69
C ALA A 97 26.72 19.59 11.44
N LYS A 98 26.83 20.77 12.07
CA LYS A 98 25.73 21.44 12.76
C LYS A 98 24.59 21.86 11.82
N LYS A 99 24.92 22.35 10.62
CA LYS A 99 23.91 22.66 9.58
C LYS A 99 23.18 21.41 9.12
N ILE A 100 23.90 20.30 8.91
CA ILE A 100 23.31 19.02 8.53
C ILE A 100 22.40 18.50 9.66
N GLU A 101 22.86 18.53 10.91
CA GLU A 101 22.06 18.14 12.08
C GLU A 101 20.75 18.93 12.14
N HIS A 102 20.82 20.26 12.00
CA HIS A 102 19.64 21.11 12.01
C HIS A 102 18.68 20.77 10.85
N LEU A 103 19.21 20.53 9.64
CA LEU A 103 18.41 20.14 8.48
C LEU A 103 17.72 18.79 8.72
N VAL A 104 18.44 17.79 9.23
CA VAL A 104 17.89 16.46 9.54
C VAL A 104 16.77 16.57 10.57
N ARG A 105 16.95 17.36 11.64
CA ARG A 105 15.90 17.59 12.65
C ARG A 105 14.67 18.27 12.07
N LYS A 106 14.88 19.29 11.23
CA LYS A 106 13.78 19.98 10.54
C LYS A 106 13.03 19.00 9.64
N HIS A 107 13.73 18.22 8.83
CA HIS A 107 13.11 17.25 7.93
C HIS A 107 12.36 16.15 8.70
N ALA A 108 12.88 15.69 9.83
CA ALA A 108 12.20 14.74 10.69
C ALA A 108 10.87 15.31 11.22
N ALA A 109 10.86 16.55 11.68
CA ALA A 109 9.65 17.24 12.15
C ALA A 109 8.64 17.48 11.01
N GLU A 110 9.10 17.88 9.82
CA GLU A 110 8.23 18.03 8.65
C GLU A 110 7.61 16.69 8.24
N THR A 111 8.41 15.62 8.25
CA THR A 111 7.95 14.27 7.90
C THR A 111 6.92 13.76 8.90
N SER A 112 7.11 14.00 10.21
CA SER A 112 6.13 13.58 11.21
C SER A 112 4.79 14.30 11.04
N ILE A 113 4.81 15.60 10.73
CA ILE A 113 3.58 16.38 10.49
C ILE A 113 2.86 15.86 9.24
N VAL A 114 3.58 15.64 8.15
CA VAL A 114 3.00 15.09 6.91
C VAL A 114 2.41 13.70 7.15
N LEU A 115 3.10 12.86 7.92
CA LEU A 115 2.61 11.51 8.25
C LEU A 115 1.33 11.56 9.10
N GLU A 116 1.26 12.43 10.10
CA GLU A 116 0.05 12.64 10.91
C GLU A 116 -1.14 13.08 10.04
N GLN A 117 -0.91 14.02 9.12
CA GLN A 117 -1.95 14.45 8.19
C GLN A 117 -2.42 13.31 7.28
N GLN A 118 -1.50 12.52 6.71
CA GLN A 118 -1.84 11.37 5.87
C GLN A 118 -2.66 10.33 6.62
N LEU A 119 -2.31 10.04 7.88
CA LEU A 119 -3.06 9.10 8.71
C LEU A 119 -4.49 9.59 8.98
N ALA A 120 -4.67 10.88 9.28
CA ALA A 120 -5.98 11.46 9.49
C ALA A 120 -6.84 11.44 8.20
N GLU A 121 -6.23 11.68 7.04
CA GLU A 121 -6.89 11.57 5.74
C GLU A 121 -7.28 10.13 5.42
N GLU A 122 -6.42 9.15 5.71
CA GLU A 122 -6.72 7.72 5.56
C GLU A 122 -7.87 7.26 6.46
N GLU A 123 -7.91 7.72 7.72
CA GLU A 123 -8.98 7.39 8.66
C GLU A 123 -10.32 7.95 8.17
N LYS A 124 -10.35 9.23 7.79
CA LYS A 124 -11.54 9.87 7.23
C LYS A 124 -12.03 9.16 5.96
N LEU A 125 -11.12 8.75 5.08
CA LEU A 125 -11.48 8.01 3.88
C LEU A 125 -12.07 6.64 4.21
N ALA A 126 -11.50 5.93 5.19
CA ALA A 126 -12.01 4.64 5.63
C ALA A 126 -13.44 4.74 6.19
N ASP A 127 -13.73 5.78 6.97
CA ASP A 127 -15.08 6.05 7.49
C ASP A 127 -16.08 6.32 6.37
N GLN A 128 -15.72 7.18 5.42
CA GLN A 128 -16.55 7.47 4.25
C GLN A 128 -16.85 6.20 3.44
N GLN A 129 -15.86 5.35 3.22
CA GLN A 129 -16.04 4.08 2.51
C GLN A 129 -16.94 3.12 3.28
N SER A 130 -16.83 3.06 4.61
CA SER A 130 -17.67 2.22 5.47
C SER A 130 -19.14 2.66 5.45
N GLU A 131 -19.40 3.96 5.53
CA GLU A 131 -20.75 4.51 5.42
C GLU A 131 -21.36 4.27 4.03
N MET A 132 -20.59 4.50 2.99
CA MET A 132 -21.00 4.26 1.60
C MET A 132 -21.34 2.79 1.38
N LEU A 133 -20.52 1.87 1.90
CA LEU A 133 -20.77 0.43 1.82
C LEU A 133 -22.10 0.05 2.49
N LYS A 134 -22.36 0.55 3.71
CA LYS A 134 -23.65 0.33 4.41
C LYS A 134 -24.83 0.87 3.61
N ALA A 135 -24.70 2.05 3.02
CA ALA A 135 -25.73 2.64 2.18
C ALA A 135 -26.00 1.79 0.92
N HIS A 136 -24.96 1.24 0.30
CA HIS A 136 -25.10 0.34 -0.84
C HIS A 136 -25.79 -0.98 -0.46
N TYR A 137 -25.42 -1.58 0.68
CA TYR A 137 -26.09 -2.79 1.17
C TYR A 137 -27.59 -2.55 1.40
N ARG A 138 -27.97 -1.45 2.07
CA ARG A 138 -29.39 -1.11 2.27
C ARG A 138 -30.15 -0.93 0.96
N LYS A 139 -29.53 -0.32 -0.05
CA LYS A 139 -30.13 -0.19 -1.39
C LYS A 139 -30.32 -1.55 -2.04
N TYR A 140 -29.34 -2.43 -1.91
CA TYR A 140 -29.41 -3.80 -2.44
C TYR A 140 -30.54 -4.60 -1.76
N GLU A 141 -30.61 -4.60 -0.43
CA GLU A 141 -31.69 -5.26 0.35
C GLU A 141 -33.09 -4.74 -0.03
N LEU A 142 -33.22 -3.43 -0.30
CA LEU A 142 -34.48 -2.86 -0.75
C LEU A 142 -34.87 -3.32 -2.16
N LEU A 143 -33.90 -3.49 -3.07
CA LEU A 143 -34.17 -4.05 -4.40
C LEU A 143 -34.55 -5.53 -4.31
N ASP A 144 -33.83 -6.29 -3.48
CA ASP A 144 -34.07 -7.72 -3.26
C ASP A 144 -35.48 -7.95 -2.70
N SER A 145 -35.87 -7.21 -1.67
CA SER A 145 -37.23 -7.29 -1.11
C SER A 145 -38.34 -6.93 -2.11
N VAL A 146 -38.13 -5.93 -2.99
CA VAL A 146 -39.09 -5.57 -4.04
C VAL A 146 -39.24 -6.67 -5.11
N LEU A 147 -38.16 -7.42 -5.37
CA LEU A 147 -38.18 -8.59 -6.25
C LEU A 147 -38.91 -9.76 -5.58
N ASP A 148 -38.58 -10.06 -4.33
CA ASP A 148 -39.15 -11.16 -3.54
C ASP A 148 -40.65 -11.00 -3.27
N ASP A 149 -41.09 -9.79 -2.89
CA ASP A 149 -42.50 -9.49 -2.59
C ASP A 149 -43.39 -9.49 -3.86
N GLY A 150 -42.79 -9.69 -5.04
CA GLY A 150 -43.47 -9.71 -6.33
C GLY A 150 -43.97 -8.34 -6.80
N THR A 151 -43.59 -7.27 -6.09
CA THR A 151 -43.93 -5.88 -6.44
C THR A 151 -43.36 -5.52 -7.81
N ALA A 152 -42.12 -5.93 -8.10
CA ALA A 152 -41.51 -5.79 -9.42
C ALA A 152 -42.34 -6.44 -10.54
N LYS A 153 -42.83 -7.68 -10.31
CA LYS A 153 -43.68 -8.40 -11.29
C LYS A 153 -45.01 -7.70 -11.52
N ARG A 154 -45.62 -7.13 -10.48
CA ARG A 154 -46.87 -6.34 -10.60
C ARG A 154 -46.65 -5.07 -11.42
N LEU A 155 -45.57 -4.34 -11.16
CA LEU A 155 -45.23 -3.11 -11.89
C LEU A 155 -44.96 -3.40 -13.37
N ALA A 156 -44.20 -4.44 -13.70
CA ALA A 156 -43.95 -4.80 -15.10
C ALA A 156 -45.20 -5.17 -15.87
N ARG A 157 -46.17 -5.87 -15.25
CA ARG A 157 -47.49 -6.10 -15.85
C ARG A 157 -48.23 -4.80 -16.12
N HIS A 158 -48.12 -3.81 -15.24
CA HIS A 158 -48.79 -2.52 -15.42
C HIS A 158 -48.17 -1.69 -16.54
N TYR A 159 -46.85 -1.77 -16.72
CA TYR A 159 -46.10 -1.03 -17.74
C TYR A 159 -45.84 -1.84 -19.02
N ASN A 160 -46.40 -3.04 -19.17
CA ASN A 160 -46.15 -3.97 -20.29
C ASN A 160 -44.65 -4.20 -20.58
N MET A 161 -43.83 -4.27 -19.53
CA MET A 161 -42.39 -4.54 -19.65
C MET A 161 -42.11 -6.04 -19.53
N PRO A 162 -41.29 -6.63 -20.41
CA PRO A 162 -40.85 -8.01 -20.25
C PRO A 162 -39.84 -8.10 -19.11
N ILE A 163 -40.19 -8.82 -18.03
CA ILE A 163 -39.20 -9.27 -17.03
C ILE A 163 -38.83 -10.70 -17.39
N SER A 164 -37.56 -10.94 -17.73
CA SER A 164 -36.98 -12.27 -17.76
C SER A 164 -36.71 -12.71 -16.31
N ASP A 165 -37.28 -13.86 -15.92
CA ASP A 165 -36.92 -14.53 -14.67
C ASP A 165 -35.44 -14.96 -14.78
N VAL A 166 -34.57 -14.37 -13.95
CA VAL A 166 -33.19 -14.84 -13.72
C VAL A 166 -33.19 -15.65 -12.44
#